data_AF-A0A497PLB2-F1
#
_entry.id   AF-A0A497PLB2-F1
#
_cell.length_a   1.000
_cell.length_b   1.000
_cell.length_c   1.000
_cell.angle_alpha   90.00
_cell.angle_beta   90.00
_cell.angle_gamma   90.00
#
_symmetry.space_group_name_H-M   'P 1'
#
loop_
_entity.id
_entity.type
_entity.pdbx_description
1 polymer ?
#
loop_
_entity_poly.entity_id
_entity_poly.type
_entity_poly.pdbx_seq_one_letter_code
_entity_poly.pdbx_strand_id
1 'polypeptide(L)'
;IVRILLPLHVVVTDRGVIGDFDRLVIEKITKEVRTKALLTQREGENGIRCFAEYLRPTRHALKGALDSGNLEIRVHSSHGKTYRFYSLNNDIMVMYLTEMFRPDVALLLTRQTHSRMIDDAIRTFDRLWNEAVDVGNALLETTYLA
;
A
#
# COMPACT_ATOMS: atom_id res chain seq x y z
N ILE A 1 -9.66 -9.75 4.72
CA ILE A 1 -9.08 -8.39 4.65
C ILE A 1 -7.64 -8.48 4.20
N VAL A 2 -7.27 -7.66 3.21
CA VAL A 2 -5.88 -7.46 2.79
C VAL A 2 -5.36 -6.17 3.42
N ARG A 3 -4.16 -6.23 3.99
CA ARG A 3 -3.42 -5.04 4.44
C ARG A 3 -2.18 -4.87 3.58
N ILE A 4 -1.97 -3.64 3.12
CA ILE A 4 -0.81 -3.28 2.30
C ILE A 4 -0.10 -2.14 3.01
N LEU A 5 1.16 -2.33 3.36
CA LEU A 5 2.03 -1.25 3.80
C LEU A 5 3.05 -0.96 2.71
N LEU A 6 3.06 0.27 2.21
CA LEU A 6 3.86 0.67 1.06
C LEU A 6 4.54 2.02 1.32
N PRO A 7 5.87 2.05 1.47
CA PRO A 7 6.61 3.30 1.46
C PRO A 7 6.59 3.93 0.06
N LEU A 8 6.14 5.17 -0.05
CA LEU A 8 5.97 5.84 -1.34
C LEU A 8 7.28 6.07 -2.07
N HIS A 9 8.38 6.33 -1.35
CA HIS A 9 9.70 6.50 -1.97
C HIS A 9 10.12 5.28 -2.81
N VAL A 10 9.65 4.07 -2.47
CA VAL A 10 9.91 2.85 -3.25
C VAL A 10 9.25 2.95 -4.63
N VAL A 11 8.01 3.42 -4.70
CA VAL A 11 7.20 3.48 -5.94
C VAL A 11 7.64 4.62 -6.85
N VAL A 12 8.12 5.73 -6.28
CA VAL A 12 8.51 6.93 -7.04
C VAL A 12 9.80 6.71 -7.87
N THR A 13 10.58 5.68 -7.58
CA THR A 13 11.89 5.46 -8.24
C THR A 13 11.81 4.97 -9.70
N ASP A 14 10.72 4.33 -10.15
CA ASP A 14 10.61 3.75 -11.52
C ASP A 14 9.63 4.52 -12.44
N ARG A 15 9.56 5.85 -12.31
CA ARG A 15 8.87 6.78 -13.25
C ARG A 15 7.43 6.40 -13.65
N GLY A 16 6.66 5.77 -12.77
CA GLY A 16 5.23 5.53 -13.01
C GLY A 16 4.88 4.23 -13.75
N VAL A 17 5.80 3.25 -13.84
CA VAL A 17 5.47 1.93 -14.39
C VAL A 17 4.79 1.06 -13.34
N ILE A 18 3.49 0.78 -13.50
CA ILE A 18 2.81 -0.24 -12.70
C ILE A 18 3.36 -1.62 -13.08
N GLY A 19 4.05 -2.29 -12.14
CA GLY A 19 4.54 -3.65 -12.34
C GLY A 19 3.40 -4.68 -12.39
N ASP A 20 3.66 -5.86 -12.97
CA ASP A 20 2.62 -6.88 -13.15
C ASP A 20 2.03 -7.38 -11.82
N PHE A 21 2.84 -7.42 -10.76
CA PHE A 21 2.36 -7.73 -9.42
C PHE A 21 1.37 -6.68 -8.90
N ASP A 22 1.68 -5.40 -9.09
CA ASP A 22 0.81 -4.30 -8.63
C ASP A 22 -0.50 -4.30 -9.42
N ARG A 23 -0.47 -4.61 -10.73
CA ARG A 23 -1.69 -4.80 -11.54
C ARG A 23 -2.55 -5.94 -11.01
N LEU A 24 -1.94 -7.10 -10.72
CA LEU A 24 -2.65 -8.25 -10.18
C LEU A 24 -3.28 -7.92 -8.83
N VAL A 25 -2.54 -7.22 -7.95
CA VAL A 25 -3.05 -6.76 -6.65
C VAL A 25 -4.25 -5.82 -6.85
N ILE A 26 -4.13 -4.80 -7.71
CA ILE A 26 -5.21 -3.85 -8.01
C ILE A 26 -6.45 -4.57 -8.57
N GLU A 27 -6.27 -5.53 -9.48
CA GLU A 27 -7.38 -6.29 -10.04
C GLU A 27 -8.12 -7.10 -8.96
N LYS A 28 -7.40 -7.67 -7.99
CA LYS A 28 -8.02 -8.45 -6.91
C LYS A 28 -8.69 -7.57 -5.86
N ILE A 29 -8.11 -6.42 -5.55
CA ILE A 29 -8.70 -5.41 -4.65
C ILE A 29 -10.06 -4.97 -5.17
N THR A 30 -10.17 -4.74 -6.48
CA THR A 30 -11.36 -4.12 -7.09
C THR A 30 -12.55 -5.05 -7.20
N LYS A 31 -12.36 -6.37 -7.10
CA LYS A 31 -13.44 -7.35 -7.32
C LYS A 31 -14.18 -7.74 -6.04
N GLU A 32 -13.50 -8.18 -4.98
CA GLU A 32 -14.20 -8.83 -3.84
C GLU A 32 -13.48 -8.72 -2.48
N VAL A 33 -12.29 -8.11 -2.43
CA VAL A 33 -11.42 -8.22 -1.26
C VAL A 33 -11.31 -6.87 -0.55
N ARG A 34 -11.92 -6.78 0.65
CA ARG A 34 -11.74 -5.62 1.53
C ARG A 34 -10.25 -5.38 1.80
N THR A 35 -9.78 -4.19 1.47
CA THR A 35 -8.36 -3.83 1.45
C THR A 35 -8.11 -2.51 2.16
N LYS A 36 -7.08 -2.50 3.00
CA LYS A 36 -6.53 -1.30 3.64
C LYS A 36 -5.12 -1.07 3.13
N ALA A 37 -4.92 0.02 2.41
CA ALA A 37 -3.63 0.43 1.88
C ALA A 37 -3.07 1.61 2.69
N LEU A 38 -2.01 1.34 3.46
CA LEU A 38 -1.27 2.34 4.20
C LEU A 38 -0.02 2.73 3.41
N LEU A 39 0.01 3.99 3.02
CA LEU A 39 1.13 4.62 2.34
C LEU A 39 1.98 5.34 3.39
N THR A 40 3.29 5.14 3.37
CA THR A 40 4.20 5.91 4.24
C THR A 40 5.09 6.82 3.40
N GLN A 41 5.31 8.03 3.87
CA GLN A 41 6.23 8.98 3.25
C GLN A 41 7.01 9.74 4.32
N ARG A 42 8.20 10.23 3.94
CA ARG A 42 8.95 11.14 4.81
C ARG A 42 8.32 12.53 4.78
N GLU A 43 8.51 13.29 5.84
CA GLU A 43 8.01 14.67 5.86
C GLU A 43 8.68 15.49 4.75
N GLY A 44 7.88 16.33 4.07
CA GLY A 44 8.35 17.13 2.94
C GLY A 44 8.45 16.38 1.60
N GLU A 45 8.26 15.06 1.57
CA GLU A 45 8.17 14.32 0.30
C GLU A 45 6.79 14.56 -0.34
N ASN A 46 6.78 14.84 -1.65
CA ASN A 46 5.56 14.91 -2.45
C ASN A 46 5.21 13.53 -3.05
N GLY A 47 5.31 12.47 -2.23
CA GLY A 47 5.12 11.09 -2.66
C GLY A 47 3.70 10.82 -3.15
N ILE A 48 2.70 11.46 -2.52
CA ILE A 48 1.27 11.37 -2.87
C ILE A 48 1.03 11.76 -4.33
N ARG A 49 1.61 12.88 -4.81
CA ARG A 49 1.42 13.33 -6.19
C ARG A 49 1.97 12.32 -7.19
N CYS A 50 3.18 11.82 -6.95
CA CYS A 50 3.78 10.80 -7.81
C CYS A 50 2.99 9.49 -7.79
N PHE A 51 2.44 9.12 -6.63
CA PHE A 51 1.59 7.94 -6.50
C PHE A 51 0.25 8.09 -7.23
N ALA A 52 -0.36 9.28 -7.21
CA ALA A 52 -1.57 9.57 -7.96
C ALA A 52 -1.34 9.40 -9.48
N GLU A 53 -0.22 9.88 -10.01
CA GLU A 53 0.17 9.67 -11.41
C GLU A 53 0.45 8.20 -11.71
N TYR A 54 1.13 7.49 -10.81
CA TYR A 54 1.36 6.05 -10.92
C TYR A 54 0.04 5.27 -11.03
N LEU A 55 -1.00 5.66 -10.29
CA LEU A 55 -2.32 5.02 -10.31
C LEU A 55 -3.23 5.50 -11.46
N ARG A 56 -2.81 6.50 -12.24
CA ARG A 56 -3.63 7.08 -13.32
C ARG A 56 -4.20 6.02 -14.28
N PRO A 57 -3.46 4.99 -14.73
CA PRO A 57 -4.00 3.96 -15.62
C PRO A 57 -5.13 3.11 -15.01
N THR A 58 -5.21 3.02 -13.68
CA THR A 58 -6.17 2.15 -12.96
C THR A 58 -7.20 2.92 -12.16
N ARG A 59 -7.21 4.26 -12.26
CA ARG A 59 -8.07 5.18 -11.49
C ARG A 59 -9.55 4.78 -11.50
N HIS A 60 -10.11 4.45 -12.66
CA HIS A 60 -11.54 4.11 -12.76
C HIS A 60 -11.88 2.86 -11.93
N ALA A 61 -11.05 1.83 -12.00
CA ALA A 61 -11.28 0.60 -11.23
C ALA A 61 -11.14 0.86 -9.72
N LEU A 62 -10.14 1.65 -9.32
CA LEU A 62 -9.91 2.01 -7.92
C LEU A 62 -11.02 2.89 -7.35
N LYS A 63 -11.62 3.78 -8.17
CA LYS A 63 -12.74 4.61 -7.73
C LYS A 63 -13.95 3.78 -7.33
N GLY A 64 -14.33 2.77 -8.12
CA GLY A 64 -15.41 1.85 -7.75
C GLY A 64 -15.12 1.10 -6.44
N ALA A 65 -13.87 0.73 -6.19
CA ALA A 65 -13.46 0.06 -4.96
C ALA A 65 -13.50 0.98 -3.73
N LEU A 66 -13.14 2.26 -3.89
CA LEU A 66 -13.26 3.27 -2.84
C LEU A 66 -14.72 3.60 -2.52
N ASP A 67 -15.53 3.86 -3.55
CA ASP A 67 -16.94 4.23 -3.39
C ASP A 67 -17.76 3.09 -2.73
N SER A 68 -17.37 1.83 -2.94
CA SER A 68 -17.98 0.66 -2.29
C SER A 68 -17.44 0.35 -0.88
N GLY A 69 -16.41 1.08 -0.40
CA GLY A 69 -15.74 0.81 0.87
C GLY A 69 -14.88 -0.46 0.90
N ASN A 70 -14.65 -1.07 -0.28
CA ASN A 70 -13.78 -2.24 -0.43
C ASN A 70 -12.30 -1.86 -0.41
N LEU A 71 -11.98 -0.60 -0.71
CA LEU A 71 -10.64 -0.05 -0.61
C LEU A 71 -10.67 1.15 0.33
N GLU A 72 -9.72 1.19 1.26
CA GLU A 72 -9.42 2.37 2.07
C GLU A 72 -7.92 2.69 1.83
N ILE A 73 -7.59 3.94 1.50
CA ILE A 73 -6.20 4.37 1.29
C ILE A 73 -5.89 5.50 2.27
N ARG A 74 -4.87 5.30 3.09
CA ARG A 74 -4.40 6.31 4.04
C ARG A 74 -2.92 6.57 3.89
N VAL A 75 -2.51 7.78 4.24
CA VAL A 75 -1.10 8.19 4.27
C VAL A 75 -0.70 8.54 5.69
N HIS A 76 0.46 8.02 6.10
CA HIS A 76 1.12 8.38 7.35
C HIS A 76 2.49 9.01 7.08
N SER A 77 2.75 10.17 7.68
CA SER A 77 4.06 10.81 7.67
C SER A 77 4.95 10.11 8.70
N SER A 78 5.78 9.15 8.29
CA SER A 78 6.72 8.46 9.19
C SER A 78 8.13 8.48 8.64
N HIS A 79 9.10 8.79 9.50
CA HIS A 79 10.53 8.74 9.21
C HIS A 79 11.16 7.33 9.29
N GLY A 80 10.37 6.31 9.64
CA GLY A 80 10.90 4.96 9.87
C GLY A 80 11.31 4.24 8.58
N LYS A 81 12.40 3.47 8.65
CA LYS A 81 12.70 2.38 7.69
C LYS A 81 11.52 1.42 7.75
N THR A 82 10.60 1.53 6.80
CA THR A 82 9.38 0.72 6.83
C THR A 82 9.51 -0.33 5.74
N TYR A 83 9.54 -1.60 6.14
CA TYR A 83 9.43 -2.73 5.22
C TYR A 83 8.12 -2.64 4.44
N ARG A 84 8.10 -3.07 3.17
CA ARG A 84 6.84 -3.24 2.42
C ARG A 84 6.22 -4.57 2.84
N PHE A 85 4.92 -4.62 3.07
CA PHE A 85 4.27 -5.91 3.26
C PHE A 85 2.86 -5.98 2.70
N TYR A 86 2.45 -7.21 2.40
CA TYR A 86 1.10 -7.62 2.05
C TYR A 86 0.67 -8.68 3.05
N SER A 87 -0.46 -8.50 3.72
CA SER A 87 -1.02 -9.53 4.60
C SER A 87 -2.45 -9.87 4.22
N LEU A 88 -2.74 -11.17 4.22
CA LEU A 88 -4.08 -11.72 4.02
C LEU A 88 -4.58 -12.33 5.34
N ASN A 89 -5.68 -11.78 5.87
CA ASN A 89 -6.41 -12.29 7.04
C ASN A 89 -5.57 -12.53 8.32
N ASN A 90 -4.39 -11.89 8.45
CA ASN A 90 -3.43 -12.15 9.53
C ASN A 90 -2.83 -13.58 9.51
N ASP A 91 -3.03 -14.34 8.44
CA ASP A 91 -2.61 -15.73 8.31
C ASP A 91 -1.37 -15.87 7.44
N ILE A 92 -1.32 -15.11 6.35
CA ILE A 92 -0.25 -15.13 5.36
C ILE A 92 0.28 -13.70 5.19
N MET A 93 1.60 -13.57 5.13
CA MET A 93 2.25 -12.29 4.89
C MET A 93 3.42 -12.45 3.92
N VAL A 94 3.50 -11.54 2.95
CA VAL A 94 4.69 -11.33 2.13
C VAL A 94 5.33 -10.05 2.61
N MET A 95 6.58 -10.11 3.02
CA MET A 95 7.35 -8.96 3.52
C MET A 95 8.61 -8.76 2.70
N TYR A 96 8.87 -7.52 2.32
CA TYR A 96 10.08 -7.09 1.63
C TYR A 96 10.87 -6.18 2.57
N LEU A 97 12.09 -6.61 2.90
CA LEU A 97 12.97 -5.89 3.82
C LEU A 97 13.84 -4.85 3.12
N THR A 98 13.81 -4.80 1.78
CA THR A 98 14.57 -3.84 0.97
C THR A 98 13.65 -2.69 0.56
N GLU A 99 14.18 -1.47 0.53
CA GLU A 99 13.50 -0.27 -0.01
C GLU A 99 13.67 -0.18 -1.54
N MET A 100 13.83 -1.32 -2.23
CA MET A 100 13.98 -1.39 -3.68
C MET A 100 12.61 -1.52 -4.36
N PHE A 101 12.41 -0.80 -5.47
CA PHE A 101 11.18 -0.92 -6.27
C PHE A 101 10.92 -2.34 -6.75
N ARG A 102 11.99 -3.00 -7.21
CA ARG A 102 11.99 -4.43 -7.55
C ARG A 102 12.79 -5.16 -6.48
N PRO A 103 12.11 -5.66 -5.43
CA PRO A 103 12.80 -6.42 -4.41
C PRO A 103 13.31 -7.73 -5.01
N ASP A 104 14.56 -8.05 -4.70
CA ASP A 104 15.25 -9.29 -5.03
C ASP A 104 14.89 -10.42 -4.05
N VAL A 105 14.49 -10.08 -2.83
CA VAL A 105 14.14 -11.02 -1.77
C VAL A 105 12.79 -10.66 -1.15
N ALA A 106 11.96 -11.69 -0.97
CA ALA A 106 10.70 -11.62 -0.25
C ALA A 106 10.66 -12.71 0.83
N LEU A 107 10.19 -12.35 2.03
CA LEU A 107 9.88 -13.31 3.07
C LEU A 107 8.41 -13.70 2.95
N LEU A 108 8.13 -14.99 2.74
CA LEU A 108 6.80 -15.55 2.86
C LEU A 108 6.63 -16.12 4.27
N LEU A 109 5.72 -15.52 5.03
CA LEU A 109 5.44 -15.87 6.42
C LEU A 109 4.04 -16.48 6.50
N THR A 110 3.92 -17.59 7.22
CA THR A 110 2.63 -18.17 7.60
C THR A 110 2.45 -18.12 9.11
N ARG A 111 1.22 -17.93 9.58
CA ARG A 111 0.91 -17.85 11.00
C ARG A 111 1.31 -19.09 11.79
N GLN A 112 1.25 -20.26 11.16
CA GLN A 112 1.67 -21.54 11.75
C GLN A 112 3.14 -21.52 12.19
N THR A 113 3.99 -20.81 11.45
CA THR A 113 5.44 -20.82 11.65
C THR A 113 5.97 -19.49 12.23
N HIS A 114 5.29 -18.38 11.98
CA HIS A 114 5.76 -17.02 12.26
C HIS A 114 4.70 -16.12 12.92
N SER A 115 3.80 -16.68 13.73
CA SER A 115 2.69 -15.94 14.37
C SER A 115 3.13 -14.64 15.05
N ARG A 116 4.20 -14.66 15.84
CA ARG A 116 4.71 -13.48 16.55
C ARG A 116 5.14 -12.34 15.61
N MET A 117 5.79 -12.68 14.51
CA MET A 117 6.27 -11.69 13.53
C MET A 117 5.09 -11.07 12.77
N ILE A 118 4.11 -11.89 12.40
CA ILE A 118 2.87 -11.42 11.77
C ILE A 118 2.12 -10.51 12.73
N ASP A 119 1.93 -10.92 13.99
CA ASP A 119 1.21 -10.14 14.98
C ASP A 119 1.88 -8.79 15.26
N ASP A 120 3.21 -8.74 15.31
CA ASP A 120 3.96 -7.50 15.48
C ASP A 120 3.83 -6.55 14.28
N ALA A 121 3.96 -7.07 13.06
CA ALA A 121 3.79 -6.28 11.84
C ALA A 121 2.34 -5.77 11.69
N ILE A 122 1.34 -6.58 12.01
CA ILE A 122 -0.07 -6.17 12.00
C ILE A 122 -0.33 -5.10 13.07
N ARG A 123 0.20 -5.25 14.29
CA ARG A 123 0.07 -4.25 15.35
C ARG A 123 0.69 -2.92 14.95
N THR A 124 1.86 -2.96 14.31
CA THR A 124 2.54 -1.78 13.76
C THR A 124 1.69 -1.10 12.70
N PHE A 125 1.14 -1.88 11.77
CA PHE A 125 0.22 -1.37 10.76
C PHE A 125 -1.01 -0.72 11.38
N ASP A 126 -1.71 -1.41 12.29
CA ASP A 126 -2.96 -0.92 12.86
C ASP A 126 -2.72 0.37 13.69
N ARG A 127 -1.57 0.48 14.37
CA ARG A 127 -1.16 1.72 15.05
C ARG A 127 -0.99 2.87 14.06
N LEU A 128 -0.16 2.68 13.03
CA LEU A 128 0.08 3.71 12.02
C LEU A 128 -1.20 4.07 11.26
N TRP A 129 -2.06 3.09 10.99
CA TRP A 129 -3.35 3.28 10.30
C TRP A 129 -4.29 4.22 11.05
N ASN A 130 -4.32 4.11 12.38
CA ASN A 130 -5.17 4.95 13.23
C ASN A 130 -4.64 6.39 13.33
N GLU A 131 -3.34 6.58 13.13
CA GLU A 131 -2.67 7.89 13.09
C GLU A 131 -2.68 8.51 11.66
N ALA A 132 -3.03 7.72 10.64
CA ALA A 132 -2.94 8.11 9.23
C ALA A 132 -4.13 8.94 8.74
N VAL A 133 -3.87 9.77 7.73
CA VAL A 133 -4.87 10.62 7.05
C VAL A 133 -5.50 9.86 5.90
N ASP A 134 -6.83 9.92 5.77
CA ASP A 134 -7.54 9.38 4.60
C ASP A 134 -7.29 10.25 3.36
N VAL A 135 -6.84 9.62 2.28
CA VAL A 135 -6.50 10.27 1.02
C VAL A 135 -7.13 9.59 -0.19
N GLY A 136 -8.00 8.59 0.02
CA GLY A 136 -8.46 7.70 -1.06
C GLY A 136 -9.11 8.47 -2.22
N ASN A 137 -10.11 9.30 -1.92
CA ASN A 137 -10.79 10.10 -2.93
C ASN A 137 -9.88 11.21 -3.50
N ALA A 138 -9.14 11.91 -2.64
CA ALA A 138 -8.24 12.99 -3.05
C ALA A 138 -7.15 12.51 -4.03
N LEU A 139 -6.62 11.29 -3.85
CA LEU A 139 -5.65 10.65 -4.75
C LEU A 139 -6.20 10.42 -6.17
N LEU A 140 -7.51 10.17 -6.29
CA LEU A 140 -8.17 9.89 -7.56
C LEU A 140 -8.83 11.11 -8.17
N GLU A 141 -8.83 12.25 -7.48
CA GLU A 141 -9.35 13.52 -7.98
C GLU A 141 -8.26 14.43 -8.53
N THR A 142 -6.98 14.14 -8.27
CA THR A 142 -5.81 14.88 -8.77
C THR A 142 -5.81 14.91 -10.30
N THR A 143 -6.54 15.88 -10.85
CA THR A 143 -6.68 16.19 -12.27
C THR A 143 -6.27 17.66 -12.49
N TYR A 144 -5.80 18.33 -11.43
CA TYR A 144 -5.64 19.79 -11.35
C TYR A 144 -4.33 20.24 -10.71
N LEU A 145 -3.23 19.52 -10.93
CA LEU A 145 -1.90 20.08 -10.67
C LEU A 145 -1.09 19.97 -11.96
N ALA A 146 -1.50 20.77 -12.94
CA ALA A 146 -0.70 21.16 -14.10
C ALA A 146 0.37 22.18 -13.68
#